data_AF-A0AA37QR41-F1
#
_entry.id   AF-A0AA37QR41-F1
#
_cell.length_a   1.000
_cell.length_b   1.000
_cell.length_c   1.000
_cell.angle_alpha   90.00
_cell.angle_beta   90.00
_cell.angle_gamma   90.00
#
_symmetry.space_group_name_H-M   'P 1'
#
loop_
_entity.id
_entity.type
_entity.pdbx_description
1 polymer ?
#
loop_
_entity_poly.entity_id
_entity_poly.type
_entity_poly.pdbx_seq_one_letter_code
_entity_poly.pdbx_strand_id
1 'polypeptide(L)'
;MLAAIITSLKAEKKRRDAGETITADLFERLEPKLLGIGAVTLTPSTETGKSSGLTFHYPPYAVGSYAEGQYVAFVPWETLKPYLSPEGQAIFAGSRPKGDADDN
;
A
#
# COMPACT_ATOMS: atom_id res chain seq x y z
N MET A 1 -0.16 -8.05 -7.17
CA MET A 1 -0.54 -6.72 -6.61
C MET A 1 -1.35 -6.87 -5.33
N LEU A 2 -2.56 -7.42 -5.35
CA LEU A 2 -3.41 -7.59 -4.16
C LEU A 2 -2.71 -8.30 -2.99
N ALA A 3 -1.97 -9.39 -3.24
CA ALA A 3 -1.23 -10.10 -2.20
C ALA A 3 -0.14 -9.23 -1.51
N ALA A 4 0.52 -8.34 -2.25
CA ALA A 4 1.51 -7.44 -1.70
C ALA A 4 0.87 -6.37 -0.79
N ILE A 5 -0.32 -5.90 -1.18
CA ILE A 5 -1.13 -4.97 -0.40
C ILE A 5 -1.57 -5.62 0.91
N ILE A 6 -2.12 -6.84 0.85
CA ILE A 6 -2.51 -7.61 2.05
C ILE A 6 -1.30 -7.82 2.97
N THR A 7 -0.12 -8.08 2.40
CA THR A 7 1.12 -8.25 3.19
C THR A 7 1.52 -6.96 3.91
N SER A 8 1.43 -5.81 3.24
CA SER A 8 1.71 -4.49 3.81
C SER A 8 0.72 -4.12 4.92
N LEU A 9 -0.58 -4.35 4.69
CA LEU A 9 -1.64 -4.11 5.68
C LEU A 9 -1.45 -4.97 6.94
N LYS A 10 -1.05 -6.25 6.78
CA LYS A 10 -0.73 -7.13 7.90
C LYS A 10 0.45 -6.61 8.73
N ALA A 11 1.49 -6.09 8.07
CA ALA A 11 2.65 -5.52 8.76
C ALA A 11 2.27 -4.27 9.56
N GLU A 12 1.45 -3.38 8.98
CA GLU A 12 0.99 -2.17 9.66
C GLU A 12 0.07 -2.49 10.85
N LYS A 13 -0.89 -3.41 10.70
CA LYS A 13 -1.79 -3.81 11.81
C LYS A 13 -1.03 -4.45 12.97
N LYS A 14 0.03 -5.22 12.67
CA LYS A 14 0.95 -5.76 13.68
C LYS A 14 1.75 -4.66 14.39
N ARG A 15 2.19 -3.61 13.68
CA ARG A 15 2.91 -2.47 14.27
C ARG A 15 2.03 -1.70 15.27
N ARG A 16 0.72 -1.64 15.02
CA ARG A 16 -0.27 -0.93 15.85
C ARG A 16 -0.76 -1.70 17.07
N ASP A 17 -0.39 -2.98 17.21
CA ASP A 17 -0.84 -3.88 18.29
C ASP A 17 -2.35 -3.83 18.53
N ALA A 18 -3.13 -3.81 17.44
CA ALA A 18 -4.55 -3.45 17.47
C ALA A 18 -5.49 -4.51 18.10
N GLY A 19 -4.96 -5.52 18.82
CA GLY A 19 -5.73 -6.50 19.60
C GLY A 19 -6.63 -7.46 18.83
N GLU A 20 -6.93 -7.20 17.56
CA GLU A 20 -7.83 -8.00 16.73
C GLU A 20 -7.04 -9.00 15.87
N THR A 21 -7.46 -10.26 15.92
CA THR A 21 -6.89 -11.37 15.13
C THR A 21 -6.94 -11.04 13.64
N ILE A 22 -5.79 -11.05 12.96
CA ILE A 22 -5.73 -10.75 11.53
C ILE A 22 -6.24 -11.94 10.71
N THR A 23 -7.53 -11.94 10.40
CA THR A 23 -8.20 -12.99 9.62
C THR A 23 -8.34 -12.60 8.14
N ALA A 24 -8.65 -13.57 7.28
CA ALA A 24 -8.71 -13.36 5.83
C ALA A 24 -9.95 -12.55 5.39
N ASP A 25 -11.05 -12.65 6.14
CA ASP A 25 -12.33 -11.95 5.91
C ASP A 25 -12.20 -10.42 5.98
N LEU A 26 -11.26 -9.90 6.77
CA LEU A 26 -10.93 -8.47 6.82
C LEU A 26 -10.52 -7.89 5.45
N PHE A 27 -10.04 -8.74 4.53
CA PHE A 27 -9.54 -8.34 3.22
C PHE A 27 -10.43 -8.83 2.07
N GLU A 28 -11.54 -9.55 2.33
CA GLU A 28 -12.41 -10.12 1.29
C GLU A 28 -13.01 -9.07 0.35
N ARG A 29 -13.18 -7.83 0.85
CA ARG A 29 -13.71 -6.71 0.08
C ARG A 29 -12.68 -6.07 -0.85
N LEU A 30 -11.40 -6.47 -0.77
CA LEU A 30 -10.35 -5.97 -1.65
C LEU A 30 -10.36 -6.75 -2.97
N GLU A 31 -10.98 -6.16 -4.00
CA GLU A 31 -10.96 -6.73 -5.34
C GLU A 31 -9.60 -6.48 -6.03
N PRO A 32 -9.10 -7.37 -6.89
CA PRO A 32 -7.85 -7.18 -7.65
C PRO A 32 -8.02 -6.20 -8.84
N LYS A 33 -8.75 -5.09 -8.66
CA LYS A 33 -8.99 -4.07 -9.68
C LYS A 33 -8.44 -2.74 -9.20
N LEU A 34 -7.67 -2.03 -10.02
CA LEU A 34 -7.07 -0.73 -9.66
C LEU A 34 -8.08 0.29 -9.08
N LEU A 35 -9.33 0.29 -9.56
CA LEU A 35 -10.42 1.14 -9.05
C LEU A 35 -11.15 0.58 -7.81
N GLY A 36 -10.96 -0.70 -7.48
CA GLY A 36 -11.57 -1.36 -6.30
C GLY A 36 -10.63 -1.48 -5.09
N ILE A 37 -9.34 -1.12 -5.25
CA ILE A 37 -8.31 -1.31 -4.23
C ILE A 37 -8.18 -0.10 -3.29
N GLY A 38 -8.82 1.05 -3.58
CA GLY A 38 -8.75 2.27 -2.77
C GLY A 38 -8.11 3.44 -3.51
N ALA A 39 -8.00 4.61 -2.86
CA ALA A 39 -7.32 5.76 -3.45
C ALA A 39 -5.81 5.48 -3.54
N VAL A 40 -5.21 5.75 -4.71
CA VAL A 40 -3.81 5.42 -5.00
C VAL A 40 -3.01 6.70 -5.26
N THR A 41 -1.80 6.76 -4.70
CA THR A 41 -0.86 7.87 -4.91
C THR A 41 0.52 7.32 -5.26
N LEU A 42 1.30 8.09 -6.03
CA LEU A 42 2.71 7.79 -6.29
C LEU A 42 3.53 8.12 -5.03
N THR A 43 4.38 7.20 -4.61
CA THR A 43 5.24 7.40 -3.43
C THR A 43 6.54 8.12 -3.81
N PRO A 44 6.99 9.13 -3.05
CA PRO A 44 8.28 9.78 -3.28
C PRO A 44 9.44 8.81 -3.41
N SER A 45 10.40 9.13 -4.28
CA SER A 45 11.62 8.35 -4.50
C SER A 45 12.89 9.10 -4.11
N THR A 46 13.92 8.34 -3.77
CA THR A 46 15.30 8.84 -3.71
C THR A 46 15.86 9.25 -5.08
N GLU A 47 15.22 8.82 -6.19
CA GLU A 47 15.59 9.23 -7.54
C GLU A 47 14.70 10.38 -8.03
N THR A 48 15.35 11.43 -8.54
CA THR A 48 14.64 12.64 -9.01
C THR A 48 13.73 12.33 -10.20
N GLY A 49 12.47 12.76 -10.11
CA GLY A 49 11.48 12.57 -11.17
C GLY A 49 10.94 11.14 -11.29
N LYS A 50 11.19 10.30 -10.27
CA LYS A 50 10.74 8.90 -10.21
C LYS A 50 9.85 8.67 -9.00
N SER A 51 9.03 7.64 -9.08
CA SER A 51 8.29 7.10 -7.94
C SER A 51 8.95 5.83 -7.42
N SER A 52 8.96 5.64 -6.09
CA SER A 52 9.49 4.40 -5.50
C SER A 52 8.44 3.29 -5.43
N GLY A 53 7.18 3.59 -5.76
CA GLY A 53 6.08 2.64 -5.63
C GLY A 53 4.71 3.30 -5.61
N LEU A 54 3.74 2.56 -5.09
CA LEU A 54 2.37 3.03 -4.92
C LEU A 54 1.98 2.97 -3.45
N THR A 55 1.33 4.02 -2.99
CA THR A 55 0.69 4.09 -1.68
C THR A 55 -0.82 3.99 -1.85
N PHE A 56 -1.42 3.02 -1.18
CA PHE A 56 -2.86 2.75 -1.17
C PHE A 56 -3.47 3.22 0.14
N HIS A 57 -4.57 3.96 0.04
CA HIS A 57 -5.25 4.58 1.18
C HIS A 57 -6.59 3.93 1.43
N TYR A 58 -6.81 3.51 2.68
CA TYR A 58 -8.01 2.83 3.14
C TYR A 58 -8.67 3.65 4.24
N PRO A 59 -9.90 4.17 4.02
CA PRO A 59 -10.61 4.90 5.06
C PRO A 59 -10.99 3.98 6.23
N PRO A 60 -11.36 4.54 7.40
CA PRO A 60 -11.91 3.76 8.50
C PRO A 60 -13.07 2.85 8.04
N TYR A 61 -13.20 1.66 8.64
CA TYR A 61 -14.13 0.59 8.23
C TYR A 61 -13.82 -0.13 6.92
N ALA A 62 -12.81 0.27 6.15
CA ALA A 62 -12.46 -0.44 4.92
C ALA A 62 -11.74 -1.77 5.20
N VAL A 63 -10.80 -1.77 6.14
CA VAL A 63 -9.94 -2.93 6.48
C VAL A 63 -9.73 -3.11 7.99
N GLY A 64 -10.48 -2.38 8.81
CA GLY A 64 -10.39 -2.38 10.28
C GLY A 64 -11.48 -1.50 10.90
N SER A 65 -11.58 -1.49 12.22
CA SER A 65 -12.58 -0.70 12.95
C SER A 65 -12.35 0.82 12.80
N TYR A 66 -13.35 1.63 13.16
CA TYR A 66 -13.17 3.08 13.18
C TYR A 66 -12.12 3.57 14.17
N ALA A 67 -12.00 2.89 15.32
CA ALA A 67 -11.03 3.22 16.35
C ALA A 67 -9.58 3.06 15.88
N GLU A 68 -9.34 2.17 14.91
CA GLU A 68 -8.02 1.96 14.29
C GLU A 68 -7.67 3.04 13.25
N GLY A 69 -8.65 3.86 12.84
CA GLY A 69 -8.47 4.94 11.88
C GLY A 69 -8.23 4.47 10.46
N GLN A 70 -7.56 5.31 9.66
CA GLN A 70 -7.18 4.98 8.29
C GLN A 70 -5.97 4.04 8.25
N TYR A 71 -5.93 3.20 7.22
CA TYR A 71 -4.77 2.37 6.88
C TYR A 71 -4.12 2.87 5.61
N VAL A 72 -2.79 2.80 5.58
CA VAL A 72 -1.98 3.16 4.42
C VAL A 72 -1.07 1.96 4.12
N ALA A 73 -1.10 1.49 2.88
CA ALA A 73 -0.29 0.36 2.43
C ALA A 73 0.68 0.82 1.33
N PHE A 74 1.97 0.74 1.60
CA PHE A 74 3.01 0.99 0.61
C PHE A 74 3.36 -0.31 -0.12
N VAL A 75 3.45 -0.25 -1.45
CA VAL A 75 3.93 -1.34 -2.31
C VAL A 75 5.10 -0.82 -3.16
N PRO A 76 6.31 -1.40 -3.03
CA PRO A 76 7.47 -0.98 -3.79
C PRO A 76 7.33 -1.36 -5.27
N TRP A 77 7.87 -0.51 -6.16
CA TRP A 77 7.70 -0.66 -7.60
C TRP A 77 8.26 -1.97 -8.16
N GLU A 78 9.28 -2.56 -7.52
CA GLU A 78 9.84 -3.85 -7.88
C GLU A 78 8.79 -4.97 -7.81
N THR A 79 7.85 -4.87 -6.87
CA THR A 79 6.73 -5.83 -6.73
C THR A 79 5.65 -5.59 -7.78
N LEU A 80 5.61 -4.39 -8.35
CA LEU A 80 4.66 -4.01 -9.40
C LEU A 80 5.15 -4.40 -10.79
N LYS A 81 6.46 -4.63 -11.00
CA LYS A 81 7.09 -4.95 -12.30
C LYS A 81 6.28 -5.93 -13.19
N PRO A 82 5.77 -7.06 -12.69
CA PRO A 82 5.02 -8.01 -13.53
C PRO A 82 3.69 -7.47 -14.07
N TYR A 83 3.20 -6.37 -13.52
CA TYR A 83 1.89 -5.77 -13.82
C TYR A 83 2.00 -4.43 -14.56
N LEU A 84 3.22 -3.94 -14.81
CA LEU A 84 3.46 -2.64 -15.44
C LEU A 84 3.81 -2.80 -16.92
N SER A 85 3.21 -1.96 -17.77
CA SER A 85 3.69 -1.78 -19.15
C SER A 85 5.11 -1.19 -19.15
N PRO A 86 5.86 -1.26 -20.27
CA PRO A 86 7.16 -0.62 -20.38
C PRO A 86 7.15 0.88 -20.01
N GLU A 87 6.12 1.60 -20.43
CA GLU A 87 5.91 3.02 -20.10
C GLU A 87 5.63 3.21 -18.61
N GLY A 88 4.82 2.31 -18.04
CA GLY A 88 4.57 2.26 -16.60
C GLY A 88 5.83 2.00 -15.78
N GLN A 89 6.75 1.16 -16.26
CA GLN A 89 8.03 0.93 -15.58
C GLN A 89 8.95 2.16 -15.65
N ALA A 90 8.88 2.94 -16.72
CA ALA A 90 9.75 4.09 -16.93
C ALA A 90 9.57 5.21 -15.88
N ILE A 91 8.42 5.28 -15.19
CA ILE A 91 8.17 6.29 -14.15
C ILE A 91 8.62 5.86 -12.76
N PHE A 92 9.00 4.59 -12.56
CA PHE A 92 9.46 4.09 -11.26
C PHE A 92 10.96 3.85 -11.23
N ALA A 93 11.59 4.23 -10.12
CA ALA A 93 12.98 3.90 -9.79
C ALA A 93 13.27 4.32 -8.34
N GLY A 94 14.46 4.00 -7.85
CA GLY A 94 14.89 4.33 -6.50
C GLY A 94 14.08 3.65 -5.39
N SER A 95 14.32 4.11 -4.16
CA SER A 95 13.71 3.58 -2.95
C SER A 95 12.86 4.65 -2.27
N ARG A 96 11.93 4.21 -1.40
CA ARG A 96 11.15 5.12 -0.55
C ARG A 96 12.09 5.84 0.43
N PRO A 97 12.14 7.19 0.46
CA PRO A 97 12.95 7.93 1.43
C PRO A 97 12.56 7.59 2.87
N LYS A 98 13.54 7.58 3.79
CA LYS A 98 13.28 7.21 5.20
C LYS A 98 12.22 8.09 5.88
N GLY A 99 12.26 9.40 5.64
CA GLY A 99 11.31 10.35 6.22
C GLY A 99 9.89 10.25 5.68
N ASP A 100 9.66 9.51 4.59
CA ASP A 100 8.32 9.31 4.04
C ASP A 100 7.55 8.19 4.75
N ALA A 101 8.25 7.27 5.42
CA ALA A 101 7.63 6.12 6.09
C ALA A 101 6.90 6.47 7.39
N ASP A 102 7.22 7.63 7.99
CA ASP A 102 6.83 7.99 9.35
C ASP A 102 5.67 9.02 9.43
N ASP A 103 5.18 9.52 8.28
CA ASP A 103 4.00 10.41 8.23
C ASP A 103 2.69 9.61 8.24
N ASN A 104 2.35 9.01 9.38
CA ASN A 104 0.98 8.57 9.68
C ASN A 104 0.69 8.48 11.18
#